data_AF-A0A259CSI1-F1
#
_entry.id   AF-A0A259CSI1-F1
#
_cell.length_a   1.000
_cell.length_b   1.000
_cell.length_c   1.000
_cell.angle_alpha   90.00
_cell.angle_beta   90.00
_cell.angle_gamma   90.00
#
_symmetry.space_group_name_H-M   'P 1'
#
loop_
_entity.id
_entity.type
_entity.pdbx_description
1 polymer ?
#
loop_
_entity_poly.entity_id
_entity_poly.type
_entity_poly.pdbx_seq_one_letter_code
_entity_poly.pdbx_strand_id
1 'polypeptide(L)'
;AERAIANTSISNVALENLRVELTRWREQLLGAQNANSTRIATLKDQIAALGPAPADGSADDPEIATRRVELANQMARLQAPGIAADEAYRRADGLIREIDRVLRERQADELLKLWPNPLYPGNWSDAATGLSATAMALWSEVALRAGDPRARAKLADNLPLMLPLLIFAGAVLWRGRRWTDRLVERLSGPASARGRRIWGVLASLGVILVPVLGFVALGQALELSAMLGPVGLRIAGALAEMGLTLFAAVWLGVRVFPVDDGAATLLDLPADKRATGRFLTAAFGVLLAVALLRRVAMAEIEVSDAATSVLSLPIILIGALLLVRLGQIMRQAHVADEDEGRAHYRDRLVSLLARGVILFGIVGPVLACLGYISAASALIFPAALTLALAAVLYLMQRLVGDIYALLMRTETDQEALAPVLISFGLALATLPVVALIW
;
A
#
# COMPACT_ATOMS: atom_id res chain seq x y z
N ALA A 1 -9.13 -9.94 -23.54
CA ALA A 1 -9.90 -9.31 -22.44
C ALA A 1 -11.27 -9.96 -22.28
N GLU A 2 -12.19 -9.83 -23.23
CA GLU A 2 -13.58 -10.34 -23.11
C GLU A 2 -13.68 -11.82 -22.71
N ARG A 3 -12.93 -12.72 -23.38
CA ARG A 3 -12.89 -14.14 -22.99
C ARG A 3 -12.36 -14.39 -21.57
N ALA A 4 -11.45 -13.52 -21.12
CA ALA A 4 -10.85 -13.61 -19.80
C ALA A 4 -11.86 -13.17 -18.72
N ILE A 5 -12.61 -12.10 -18.99
CA ILE A 5 -13.68 -11.60 -18.10
C ILE A 5 -14.84 -12.60 -18.02
N ALA A 6 -15.21 -13.22 -19.14
CA ALA A 6 -16.26 -14.25 -19.19
C ALA A 6 -15.88 -15.56 -18.48
N ASN A 7 -14.59 -15.79 -18.23
CA ASN A 7 -14.13 -17.00 -17.55
C ASN A 7 -14.21 -16.82 -16.02
N THR A 8 -15.17 -17.48 -15.37
CA THR A 8 -15.34 -17.40 -13.91
C THR A 8 -14.16 -17.95 -13.12
N SER A 9 -13.33 -18.82 -13.70
CA SER A 9 -12.13 -19.39 -13.05
C SER A 9 -10.90 -18.49 -13.10
N ILE A 10 -10.97 -17.33 -13.79
CA ILE A 10 -9.84 -16.40 -13.82
C ILE A 10 -9.55 -15.85 -12.42
N SER A 11 -8.27 -15.79 -12.05
CA SER A 11 -7.86 -15.23 -10.76
C SER A 11 -8.02 -13.71 -10.72
N ASN A 12 -8.25 -13.15 -9.52
CA ASN A 12 -8.34 -11.70 -9.34
C ASN A 12 -7.02 -11.00 -9.76
N VAL A 13 -5.86 -11.64 -9.52
CA VAL A 13 -4.56 -11.12 -9.96
C VAL A 13 -4.47 -11.02 -11.48
N ALA A 14 -4.97 -12.02 -12.21
CA ALA A 14 -4.99 -11.98 -13.67
C ALA A 14 -5.94 -10.90 -14.21
N LEU A 15 -7.09 -10.69 -13.55
CA LEU A 15 -8.01 -9.59 -13.88
C LEU A 15 -7.38 -8.21 -13.64
N GLU A 16 -6.68 -8.02 -12.52
CA GLU A 16 -5.99 -6.76 -12.22
C GLU A 16 -4.85 -6.49 -13.22
N ASN A 17 -4.07 -7.51 -13.57
CA ASN A 17 -3.04 -7.37 -14.60
C ASN A 17 -3.65 -6.98 -15.96
N LEU A 18 -4.77 -7.62 -16.34
CA LEU A 18 -5.49 -7.27 -17.56
C LEU A 18 -6.03 -5.83 -17.50
N ARG A 19 -6.51 -5.37 -16.34
CA ARG A 19 -6.97 -4.00 -16.12
C ARG A 19 -5.82 -2.99 -16.28
N VAL A 20 -4.63 -3.28 -15.76
CA VAL A 20 -3.43 -2.45 -15.94
C VAL A 20 -3.05 -2.35 -17.42
N GLU A 21 -3.06 -3.47 -18.14
CA GLU A 21 -2.80 -3.49 -19.58
C GLU A 21 -3.83 -2.66 -20.37
N LEU A 22 -5.13 -2.82 -20.07
CA LEU A 22 -6.20 -2.05 -20.70
C LEU A 22 -6.08 -0.55 -20.40
N THR A 23 -5.67 -0.19 -19.19
CA THR A 23 -5.45 1.21 -18.80
C THR A 23 -4.32 1.84 -19.61
N ARG A 24 -3.22 1.10 -19.81
CA ARG A 24 -2.11 1.53 -20.66
C ARG A 24 -2.55 1.72 -22.11
N TRP A 25 -3.33 0.78 -22.66
CA TRP A 25 -3.90 0.92 -24.00
C TRP A 25 -4.84 2.12 -24.11
N ARG A 26 -5.70 2.34 -23.11
CA ARG A 26 -6.61 3.48 -23.03
C ARG A 26 -5.85 4.81 -23.10
N GLU A 27 -4.74 4.94 -22.38
CA GLU A 27 -3.88 6.13 -22.45
C GLU A 27 -3.24 6.34 -23.82
N GLN A 28 -2.72 5.28 -24.45
CA GLN A 28 -2.15 5.35 -25.80
C GLN A 28 -3.20 5.75 -26.85
N LEU A 29 -4.40 5.17 -26.76
CA LEU A 29 -5.51 5.45 -27.66
C LEU A 29 -6.03 6.87 -27.50
N LEU A 30 -6.04 7.41 -26.27
CA LEU A 30 -6.37 8.81 -26.02
C LEU A 30 -5.42 9.77 -26.75
N GLY A 31 -4.13 9.46 -26.78
CA GLY A 31 -3.17 10.21 -27.59
C GLY A 31 -3.42 10.08 -29.09
N ALA A 32 -3.77 8.87 -29.55
CA ALA A 32 -4.03 8.56 -30.96
C ALA A 32 -5.32 9.17 -31.52
N GLN A 33 -6.30 9.55 -30.68
CA GLN A 33 -7.51 10.27 -31.12
C GLN A 33 -7.19 11.58 -31.83
N ASN A 34 -6.09 12.23 -31.45
CA ASN A 34 -5.63 13.48 -32.05
C ASN A 34 -4.67 13.27 -33.24
N ALA A 35 -4.53 12.03 -33.73
CA ALA A 35 -3.72 11.74 -34.91
C ALA A 35 -4.21 12.55 -36.11
N ASN A 36 -3.27 13.12 -36.85
CA ASN A 36 -3.53 13.97 -38.02
C ASN A 36 -4.36 15.24 -37.74
N SER A 37 -4.59 15.64 -36.48
CA SER A 37 -5.42 16.81 -36.13
C SER A 37 -5.04 18.08 -36.89
N THR A 38 -3.75 18.40 -37.02
CA THR A 38 -3.27 19.55 -37.81
C THR A 38 -3.59 19.41 -39.30
N ARG A 39 -3.37 18.23 -39.89
CA ARG A 39 -3.64 17.99 -41.32
C ARG A 39 -5.14 18.01 -41.62
N ILE A 40 -5.94 17.47 -40.71
CA ILE A 40 -7.40 17.52 -40.74
C ILE A 40 -7.87 18.98 -40.69
N ALA A 41 -7.29 19.81 -39.81
CA ALA A 41 -7.61 21.24 -39.74
C ALA A 41 -7.31 21.95 -41.06
N THR A 42 -6.11 21.75 -41.62
CA THR A 42 -5.74 22.32 -42.93
C THR A 42 -6.67 21.87 -44.06
N LEU A 43 -7.07 20.60 -44.10
CA LEU A 43 -8.02 20.10 -45.08
C LEU A 43 -9.43 20.70 -44.88
N LYS A 44 -9.87 20.95 -43.64
CA LYS A 44 -11.12 21.67 -43.37
C LYS A 44 -11.07 23.10 -43.91
N ASP A 45 -9.95 23.79 -43.70
CA ASP A 45 -9.76 25.16 -44.21
C ASP A 45 -9.77 25.19 -45.75
N GLN A 46 -9.12 24.21 -46.40
CA GLN A 46 -9.16 24.06 -47.86
C GLN A 46 -10.58 23.78 -48.38
N ILE A 47 -11.33 22.90 -47.72
CA ILE A 47 -12.73 22.61 -48.08
C ILE A 47 -13.60 23.86 -47.87
N ALA A 48 -13.39 24.62 -46.80
CA ALA A 48 -14.12 25.86 -46.53
C ALA A 48 -13.81 26.95 -47.57
N ALA A 49 -12.56 27.02 -48.04
CA ALA A 49 -12.15 27.96 -49.09
C ALA A 49 -12.80 27.68 -50.46
N LEU A 50 -13.23 26.42 -50.72
CA LEU A 50 -14.01 26.07 -51.92
C LEU A 50 -15.45 26.62 -51.88
N GLY A 51 -15.91 27.17 -50.75
CA GLY A 51 -17.25 27.72 -50.60
C GLY A 51 -18.32 26.66 -50.31
N PRO A 52 -19.55 27.10 -49.95
CA PRO A 52 -20.67 26.20 -49.69
C PRO A 52 -20.97 25.33 -50.90
N ALA A 53 -21.54 24.15 -50.68
CA ALA A 53 -22.05 23.34 -51.78
C ALA A 53 -23.15 24.13 -52.54
N PRO A 54 -23.27 23.95 -53.88
CA PRO A 54 -24.34 24.61 -54.64
C PRO A 54 -25.70 24.27 -54.04
N ALA A 55 -26.63 25.22 -54.05
CA ALA A 55 -28.01 24.96 -53.64
C ALA A 55 -28.65 23.94 -54.59
N ASP A 56 -29.53 23.08 -54.05
CA ASP A 56 -30.16 21.97 -54.76
C ASP A 56 -30.62 22.37 -56.18
N GLY A 57 -29.88 21.89 -57.19
CA GLY A 57 -30.21 22.04 -58.61
C GLY A 57 -29.23 22.86 -59.46
N SER A 58 -28.28 23.60 -58.89
CA SER A 58 -27.21 24.26 -59.68
C SER A 58 -25.98 23.37 -59.81
N ALA A 59 -25.51 23.15 -61.04
CA ALA A 59 -24.27 22.42 -61.29
C ALA A 59 -23.08 23.25 -60.77
N ASP A 60 -22.28 22.65 -59.89
CA ASP A 60 -20.98 23.20 -59.51
C ASP A 60 -20.06 23.25 -60.74
N ASP A 61 -19.03 24.08 -60.71
CA ASP A 61 -17.97 23.98 -61.72
C ASP A 61 -17.39 22.54 -61.67
N PRO A 62 -17.28 21.83 -62.80
CA PRO A 62 -16.83 20.43 -62.82
C PRO A 62 -15.45 20.21 -62.19
N GLU A 63 -14.56 21.22 -62.21
CA GLU A 63 -13.26 21.17 -61.56
C GLU A 63 -13.38 21.29 -60.03
N ILE A 64 -14.26 22.19 -59.54
CA ILE A 64 -14.55 22.37 -58.11
C ILE A 64 -15.24 21.12 -57.54
N ALA A 65 -16.20 20.55 -58.26
CA ALA A 65 -16.87 19.31 -57.86
C ALA A 65 -15.87 18.16 -57.69
N THR A 66 -14.96 17.99 -58.66
CA THR A 66 -13.91 16.96 -58.60
C THR A 66 -12.98 17.19 -57.41
N ARG A 67 -12.57 18.45 -57.18
CA ARG A 67 -11.68 18.78 -56.06
C ARG A 67 -12.33 18.58 -54.69
N ARG A 68 -13.62 18.90 -54.55
CA ARG A 68 -14.40 18.69 -53.33
C ARG A 68 -14.46 17.20 -52.96
N VAL A 69 -14.69 16.33 -53.94
CA VAL A 69 -14.67 14.87 -53.75
C VAL A 69 -13.28 14.36 -53.34
N GLU A 70 -12.23 14.86 -53.97
CA GLU A 70 -10.85 14.47 -53.65
C GLU A 70 -10.47 14.84 -52.20
N LEU A 71 -10.75 16.08 -51.78
CA LEU A 71 -10.48 16.54 -50.41
C LEU A 71 -11.35 15.82 -49.37
N ALA A 72 -12.62 15.52 -49.69
CA ALA A 72 -13.48 14.72 -48.81
C ALA A 72 -12.94 13.29 -48.61
N ASN A 73 -12.44 12.66 -49.67
CA ASN A 73 -11.81 11.35 -49.59
C ASN A 73 -10.51 11.38 -48.76
N GLN A 74 -9.69 12.43 -48.92
CA GLN A 74 -8.50 12.62 -48.09
C GLN A 74 -8.86 12.85 -46.62
N MET A 75 -9.90 13.64 -46.35
CA MET A 75 -10.43 13.88 -45.00
C MET A 75 -10.85 12.56 -44.33
N ALA A 76 -11.64 11.74 -45.01
CA ALA A 76 -12.10 10.46 -44.50
C ALA A 76 -10.93 9.53 -44.14
N ARG A 77 -9.88 9.48 -44.99
CA ARG A 77 -8.66 8.70 -44.72
C ARG A 77 -7.90 9.20 -43.50
N LEU A 78 -7.80 10.52 -43.30
CA LEU A 78 -7.10 11.09 -42.15
C LEU A 78 -7.88 10.97 -40.84
N GLN A 79 -9.22 10.99 -40.91
CA GLN A 79 -10.11 10.84 -39.75
C GLN A 79 -10.25 9.38 -39.30
N ALA A 80 -10.16 8.41 -40.22
CA ALA A 80 -10.36 6.99 -39.90
C ALA A 80 -9.51 6.48 -38.72
N PRO A 81 -8.20 6.79 -38.59
CA PRO A 81 -7.41 6.40 -37.43
C PRO A 81 -7.92 7.01 -36.11
N GLY A 82 -8.35 8.27 -36.12
CA GLY A 82 -8.88 8.95 -34.93
C GLY A 82 -10.21 8.35 -34.46
N ILE A 83 -11.10 8.01 -35.40
CA ILE A 83 -12.37 7.34 -35.12
C ILE A 83 -12.13 5.92 -34.59
N ALA A 84 -11.23 5.16 -35.23
CA ALA A 84 -10.86 3.82 -34.75
C ALA A 84 -10.21 3.87 -33.35
N ALA A 85 -9.41 4.89 -33.07
CA ALA A 85 -8.84 5.12 -31.74
C ALA A 85 -9.91 5.47 -30.69
N ASP A 86 -10.92 6.27 -31.04
CA ASP A 86 -12.07 6.56 -30.16
C ASP A 86 -12.90 5.30 -29.86
N GLU A 87 -13.21 4.50 -30.87
CA GLU A 87 -13.92 3.22 -30.68
C GLU A 87 -13.15 2.27 -29.77
N ALA A 88 -11.86 2.07 -30.05
CA ALA A 88 -11.00 1.21 -29.24
C ALA A 88 -10.84 1.75 -27.81
N TYR A 89 -10.75 3.08 -27.64
CA TYR A 89 -10.71 3.73 -26.33
C TYR A 89 -11.97 3.42 -25.52
N ARG A 90 -13.15 3.59 -26.12
CA ARG A 90 -14.44 3.30 -25.47
C ARG A 90 -14.58 1.82 -25.12
N ARG A 91 -14.08 0.92 -25.99
CA ARG A 91 -14.05 -0.52 -25.70
C ARG A 91 -13.13 -0.83 -24.53
N ALA A 92 -11.93 -0.28 -24.49
CA ALA A 92 -11.01 -0.46 -23.36
C ALA A 92 -11.60 0.05 -22.05
N ASP A 93 -12.25 1.22 -22.07
CA ASP A 93 -12.93 1.79 -20.89
C ASP A 93 -14.12 0.93 -20.42
N GLY A 94 -14.92 0.40 -21.35
CA GLY A 94 -15.99 -0.54 -21.05
C GLY A 94 -15.48 -1.82 -20.37
N LEU A 95 -14.38 -2.39 -20.88
CA LEU A 95 -13.76 -3.59 -20.30
C LEU A 95 -13.16 -3.32 -18.92
N ILE A 96 -12.54 -2.16 -18.69
CA ILE A 96 -12.05 -1.76 -17.36
C ILE A 96 -13.22 -1.70 -16.38
N ARG A 97 -14.32 -1.03 -16.74
CA ARG A 97 -15.53 -0.95 -15.89
C ARG A 97 -16.14 -2.31 -15.58
N GLU A 98 -16.10 -3.24 -16.54
CA GLU A 98 -16.58 -4.60 -16.34
C GLU A 98 -15.66 -5.38 -15.38
N ILE A 99 -14.34 -5.28 -15.54
CA ILE A 99 -13.38 -5.87 -14.59
C ILE A 99 -13.60 -5.29 -13.18
N ASP A 100 -13.71 -3.97 -13.05
CA ASP A 100 -13.95 -3.29 -11.77
C ASP A 100 -15.26 -3.74 -11.12
N ARG A 101 -16.29 -4.06 -11.92
CA ARG A 101 -17.55 -4.61 -11.41
C ARG A 101 -17.37 -6.04 -10.91
N VAL A 102 -16.75 -6.92 -11.70
CA VAL A 102 -16.50 -8.32 -11.31
C VAL A 102 -15.62 -8.40 -10.06
N LEU A 103 -14.57 -7.58 -9.96
CA LEU A 103 -13.71 -7.53 -8.78
C LEU A 103 -14.50 -7.08 -7.54
N ARG A 104 -15.34 -6.05 -7.66
CA ARG A 104 -16.17 -5.57 -6.55
C ARG A 104 -17.24 -6.58 -6.13
N GLU A 105 -17.89 -7.25 -7.07
CA GLU A 105 -18.85 -8.33 -6.80
C GLU A 105 -18.17 -9.48 -6.03
N ARG A 106 -17.00 -9.94 -6.50
CA ARG A 106 -16.21 -10.97 -5.81
C ARG A 106 -15.74 -10.54 -4.42
N GLN A 107 -15.31 -9.29 -4.27
CA GLN A 107 -14.93 -8.75 -2.97
C GLN A 107 -16.12 -8.71 -2.01
N ALA A 108 -17.31 -8.32 -2.48
CA ALA A 108 -18.53 -8.34 -1.67
C ALA A 108 -18.90 -9.77 -1.26
N ASP A 109 -18.84 -10.73 -2.19
CA ASP A 109 -19.09 -12.14 -1.90
C ASP A 109 -18.09 -12.70 -0.88
N GLU A 110 -16.81 -12.34 -1.00
CA GLU A 110 -15.78 -12.75 -0.06
C GLU A 110 -16.00 -12.17 1.35
N LEU A 111 -16.45 -10.92 1.46
CA LEU A 111 -16.79 -10.28 2.74
C LEU A 111 -18.01 -10.93 3.39
N LEU A 112 -19.01 -11.32 2.60
CA LEU A 112 -20.23 -11.98 3.06
C LEU A 112 -20.09 -13.50 3.20
N LYS A 113 -18.94 -14.07 2.81
CA LYS A 113 -18.66 -15.50 2.94
C LYS A 113 -18.73 -15.91 4.40
N LEU A 114 -19.62 -16.84 4.69
CA LEU A 114 -19.72 -17.47 6.00
C LEU A 114 -18.72 -18.64 6.06
N TRP A 115 -17.66 -18.47 6.84
CA TRP A 115 -16.66 -19.51 7.06
C TRP A 115 -17.13 -20.49 8.14
N PRO A 116 -16.60 -21.73 8.18
CA PRO A 116 -16.83 -22.64 9.29
C PRO A 116 -16.48 -21.95 10.62
N ASN A 117 -17.37 -22.08 11.60
CA ASN A 117 -17.27 -21.31 12.84
C ASN A 117 -15.95 -21.64 13.57
N PRO A 118 -15.07 -20.64 13.84
CA PRO A 118 -13.76 -20.90 14.44
C PRO A 118 -13.83 -21.32 15.92
N LEU A 119 -14.95 -21.06 16.60
CA LEU A 119 -15.16 -21.44 18.00
C LEU A 119 -15.60 -22.90 18.16
N TYR A 120 -16.02 -23.56 17.07
CA TYR A 120 -16.41 -24.96 17.11
C TYR A 120 -15.17 -25.86 17.22
N PRO A 121 -14.99 -26.63 18.32
CA PRO A 121 -13.77 -27.42 18.53
C PRO A 121 -13.49 -28.46 17.45
N GLY A 122 -14.53 -28.95 16.76
CA GLY A 122 -14.37 -29.89 15.65
C GLY A 122 -13.59 -29.32 14.46
N ASN A 123 -13.54 -27.99 14.31
CA ASN A 123 -12.76 -27.32 13.25
C ASN A 123 -11.28 -27.15 13.62
N TRP A 124 -10.89 -27.42 14.87
CA TRP A 124 -9.52 -27.18 15.33
C TRP A 124 -8.55 -28.25 14.88
N SER A 125 -9.04 -29.48 14.62
CA SER A 125 -8.23 -30.52 14.00
C SER A 125 -7.72 -30.07 12.64
N ASP A 126 -8.57 -29.42 11.84
CA ASP A 126 -8.19 -28.92 10.52
C ASP A 126 -7.10 -27.84 10.61
N ALA A 127 -7.20 -26.95 11.60
CA ALA A 127 -6.18 -25.95 11.86
C ALA A 127 -4.83 -26.57 12.24
N ALA A 128 -4.84 -27.58 13.11
CA ALA A 128 -3.65 -28.33 13.48
C ALA A 128 -3.05 -29.07 12.27
N THR A 129 -3.89 -29.70 11.45
CA THR A 129 -3.47 -30.34 10.19
C THR A 129 -2.85 -29.32 9.25
N GLY A 130 -3.49 -28.17 9.02
CA GLY A 130 -2.95 -27.12 8.17
C GLY A 130 -1.58 -26.62 8.63
N LEU A 131 -1.42 -26.31 9.93
CA LEU A 131 -0.13 -25.90 10.49
C LEU A 131 0.94 -26.99 10.36
N SER A 132 0.58 -28.24 10.69
CA SER A 132 1.52 -29.36 10.58
C SER A 132 1.93 -29.65 9.14
N ALA A 133 1.00 -29.55 8.19
CA ALA A 133 1.26 -29.69 6.76
C ALA A 133 2.20 -28.58 6.26
N THR A 134 2.00 -27.33 6.69
CA THR A 134 2.93 -26.24 6.38
C THR A 134 4.33 -26.45 6.95
N ALA A 135 4.43 -26.88 8.20
CA ALA A 135 5.72 -27.18 8.82
C ALA A 135 6.42 -28.36 8.12
N MET A 136 5.67 -29.43 7.82
CA MET A 136 6.19 -30.60 7.10
C MET A 136 6.58 -30.27 5.67
N ALA A 137 5.82 -29.44 4.96
CA ALA A 137 6.15 -28.98 3.62
C ALA A 137 7.50 -28.26 3.63
N LEU A 138 7.68 -27.24 4.49
CA LEU A 138 8.95 -26.53 4.66
C LEU A 138 10.11 -27.46 5.01
N TRP A 139 9.90 -28.38 5.95
CA TRP A 139 10.93 -29.34 6.33
C TRP A 139 11.30 -30.27 5.17
N SER A 140 10.30 -30.80 4.46
CA SER A 140 10.48 -31.71 3.33
C SER A 140 11.18 -31.02 2.14
N GLU A 141 10.84 -29.76 1.85
CA GLU A 141 11.51 -28.96 0.82
C GLU A 141 13.01 -28.87 1.09
N VAL A 142 13.38 -28.48 2.32
CA VAL A 142 14.77 -28.35 2.73
C VAL A 142 15.46 -29.72 2.76
N ALA A 143 14.82 -30.76 3.28
CA ALA A 143 15.39 -32.10 3.32
C ALA A 143 15.65 -32.67 1.91
N LEU A 144 14.71 -32.47 0.98
CA LEU A 144 14.84 -32.88 -0.42
C LEU A 144 15.97 -32.12 -1.12
N ARG A 145 16.05 -30.80 -0.95
CA ARG A 145 17.13 -29.98 -1.51
C ARG A 145 18.48 -30.31 -0.87
N ALA A 146 18.51 -30.54 0.43
CA ALA A 146 19.70 -30.98 1.13
C ALA A 146 20.15 -32.35 0.65
N GLY A 147 19.28 -33.22 0.12
CA GLY A 147 19.64 -34.51 -0.49
C GLY A 147 20.21 -34.41 -1.91
N ASP A 148 19.92 -33.33 -2.65
CA ASP A 148 20.31 -33.14 -4.05
C ASP A 148 21.76 -32.62 -4.18
N PRO A 149 22.68 -33.38 -4.82
CA PRO A 149 24.06 -32.94 -5.06
C PRO A 149 24.14 -31.61 -5.82
N ARG A 150 23.20 -31.33 -6.74
CA ARG A 150 23.20 -30.08 -7.51
C ARG A 150 22.88 -28.87 -6.63
N ALA A 151 21.94 -29.02 -5.71
CA ALA A 151 21.59 -27.96 -4.77
C ALA A 151 22.76 -27.70 -3.79
N ARG A 152 23.43 -28.75 -3.31
CA ARG A 152 24.65 -28.61 -2.48
C ARG A 152 25.79 -27.90 -3.21
N ALA A 153 26.02 -28.23 -4.47
CA ALA A 153 27.01 -27.56 -5.31
C ALA A 153 26.68 -26.07 -5.45
N LYS A 154 25.42 -25.73 -5.78
CA LYS A 154 24.96 -24.33 -5.83
C LYS A 154 25.11 -23.57 -4.52
N LEU A 155 24.81 -24.21 -3.38
CA LEU A 155 25.03 -23.62 -2.06
C LEU A 155 26.51 -23.30 -1.82
N ALA A 156 27.41 -24.23 -2.17
CA ALA A 156 28.85 -24.02 -2.04
C ALA A 156 29.35 -22.89 -2.96
N ASP A 157 28.87 -22.85 -4.21
CA ASP A 157 29.20 -21.81 -5.19
C ASP A 157 28.72 -20.42 -4.74
N ASN A 158 27.54 -20.34 -4.10
CA ASN A 158 26.97 -19.09 -3.61
C ASN A 158 27.46 -18.70 -2.21
N LEU A 159 28.19 -19.56 -1.51
CA LEU A 159 28.67 -19.33 -0.14
C LEU A 159 29.45 -18.00 0.02
N PRO A 160 30.35 -17.61 -0.91
CA PRO A 160 31.06 -16.34 -0.83
C PRO A 160 30.16 -15.10 -0.85
N LEU A 161 29.00 -15.18 -1.52
CA LEU A 161 28.00 -14.11 -1.56
C LEU A 161 27.01 -14.20 -0.38
N MET A 162 26.66 -15.42 0.04
CA MET A 162 25.69 -15.66 1.11
C MET A 162 26.25 -15.30 2.50
N LEU A 163 27.51 -15.65 2.81
CA LEU A 163 28.12 -15.38 4.10
C LEU A 163 28.15 -13.89 4.48
N PRO A 164 28.61 -12.95 3.64
CA PRO A 164 28.59 -11.53 4.00
C PRO A 164 27.17 -11.00 4.18
N LEU A 165 26.19 -11.49 3.40
CA LEU A 165 24.77 -11.12 3.58
C LEU A 165 24.22 -11.60 4.93
N LEU A 166 24.52 -12.84 5.32
CA LEU A 166 24.10 -13.39 6.62
C LEU A 166 24.80 -12.67 7.79
N ILE A 167 26.09 -12.36 7.66
CA ILE A 167 26.82 -11.60 8.67
C ILE A 167 26.22 -10.20 8.79
N PHE A 168 25.94 -9.53 7.67
CA PHE A 168 25.29 -8.22 7.65
C PHE A 168 23.90 -8.27 8.28
N ALA A 169 23.05 -9.20 7.87
CA ALA A 169 21.72 -9.41 8.42
C ALA A 169 21.80 -9.69 9.93
N GLY A 170 22.63 -10.62 10.37
CA GLY A 170 22.83 -10.94 11.79
C GLY A 170 23.35 -9.76 12.60
N ALA A 171 24.33 -9.02 12.08
CA ALA A 171 24.87 -7.83 12.75
C ALA A 171 23.82 -6.73 12.89
N VAL A 172 23.05 -6.46 11.82
CA VAL A 172 21.98 -5.46 11.82
C VAL A 172 20.84 -5.87 12.74
N LEU A 173 20.40 -7.13 12.72
CA LEU A 173 19.26 -7.58 13.52
C LEU A 173 19.60 -7.71 15.01
N TRP A 174 20.79 -8.21 15.34
CA TRP A 174 21.22 -8.36 16.74
C TRP A 174 21.52 -7.01 17.39
N ARG A 175 22.05 -6.06 16.62
CA ARG A 175 22.63 -4.81 17.16
C ARG A 175 21.90 -3.56 16.70
N GLY A 176 20.86 -3.69 15.87
CA GLY A 176 20.15 -2.59 15.22
C GLY A 176 19.76 -1.47 16.17
N ARG A 177 19.10 -1.81 17.28
CA ARG A 177 18.69 -0.81 18.29
C ARG A 177 19.86 -0.04 18.91
N ARG A 178 20.97 -0.72 19.24
CA ARG A 178 22.15 -0.06 19.83
C ARG A 178 22.89 0.80 18.81
N TRP A 179 22.85 0.44 17.53
CA TRP A 179 23.53 1.19 16.47
C TRP A 179 22.73 2.41 16.06
N THR A 180 21.40 2.30 16.03
CA THR A 180 20.51 3.44 15.80
C THR A 180 20.60 4.47 16.91
N ASP A 181 20.59 4.05 18.17
CA ASP A 181 20.70 4.95 19.32
C ASP A 181 22.04 5.72 19.28
N ARG A 182 23.14 5.02 18.97
CA ARG A 182 24.47 5.62 18.82
C ARG A 182 24.63 6.51 17.59
N LEU A 183 23.99 6.19 16.47
CA LEU A 183 23.99 7.02 15.26
C LEU A 183 23.23 8.32 15.52
N VAL A 184 22.09 8.25 16.20
CA VAL A 184 21.32 9.42 16.62
C VAL A 184 22.14 10.27 17.59
N GLU A 185 22.78 9.68 18.60
CA GLU A 185 23.66 10.41 19.53
C GLU A 185 24.84 11.08 18.83
N ARG A 186 25.51 10.38 17.89
CA ARG A 186 26.67 10.92 17.16
C ARG A 186 26.29 12.02 16.16
N LEU A 187 25.15 11.89 15.49
CA LEU A 187 24.64 12.90 14.56
C LEU A 187 23.95 14.07 15.28
N SER A 188 23.59 13.89 16.56
CA SER A 188 23.03 14.91 17.44
C SER A 188 24.08 15.61 18.32
N GLY A 189 25.38 15.41 18.04
CA GLY A 189 26.47 16.20 18.62
C GLY A 189 26.26 17.72 18.41
N PRO A 190 27.08 18.61 19.02
CA PRO A 190 26.80 20.03 19.24
C PRO A 190 26.75 20.86 17.94
N ALA A 191 25.76 20.58 17.10
CA ALA A 191 25.40 21.32 15.92
C ALA A 191 24.29 22.30 16.32
N SER A 192 24.30 23.46 15.68
CA SER A 192 23.26 24.49 15.81
C SER A 192 21.85 23.89 15.75
N ALA A 193 20.88 24.50 16.46
CA ALA A 193 19.50 24.00 16.56
C ALA A 193 18.85 23.67 15.20
N ARG A 194 19.32 24.31 14.12
CA ARG A 194 18.91 24.12 12.72
C ARG A 194 19.43 22.82 12.08
N GLY A 195 20.70 22.47 12.30
CA GLY A 195 21.30 21.23 11.77
C GLY A 195 20.70 19.98 12.42
N ARG A 196 20.39 20.05 13.72
CA ARG A 196 19.78 18.94 14.47
C ARG A 196 18.42 18.51 13.92
N ARG A 197 17.61 19.43 13.36
CA ARG A 197 16.27 19.09 12.83
C ARG A 197 16.34 18.24 11.56
N ILE A 198 17.15 18.63 10.56
CA ILE A 198 17.31 17.84 9.31
C ILE A 198 17.99 16.50 9.59
N TRP A 199 19.09 16.52 10.34
CA TRP A 199 19.82 15.29 10.66
C TRP A 199 19.00 14.35 11.54
N GLY A 200 18.11 14.87 12.38
CA GLY A 200 17.15 14.07 13.14
C GLY A 200 16.10 13.36 12.27
N VAL A 201 15.74 13.92 11.12
CA VAL A 201 14.82 13.28 10.15
C VAL A 201 15.55 12.17 9.39
N LEU A 202 16.73 12.47 8.83
CA LEU A 202 17.56 11.48 8.13
C LEU A 202 17.99 10.33 9.05
N ALA A 203 18.43 10.64 10.27
CA ALA A 203 18.77 9.64 11.28
C ALA A 203 17.57 8.74 11.59
N SER A 204 16.36 9.31 11.61
CA SER A 204 15.15 8.52 11.87
C SER A 204 14.69 7.64 10.72
N LEU A 205 14.97 8.01 9.47
CA LEU A 205 14.75 7.11 8.35
C LEU A 205 15.74 5.94 8.39
N GLY A 206 16.98 6.21 8.82
CA GLY A 206 17.99 5.18 9.06
C GLY A 206 17.56 4.12 10.09
N VAL A 207 16.72 4.48 11.07
CA VAL A 207 16.16 3.54 12.06
C VAL A 207 15.27 2.48 11.42
N ILE A 208 14.54 2.81 10.36
CA ILE A 208 13.71 1.83 9.62
C ILE A 208 14.55 1.15 8.54
N LEU A 209 15.29 1.95 7.74
CA LEU A 209 15.94 1.46 6.54
C LEU A 209 17.00 0.40 6.85
N VAL A 210 17.80 0.60 7.89
CA VAL A 210 18.89 -0.33 8.23
C VAL A 210 18.35 -1.72 8.61
N PRO A 211 17.42 -1.88 9.57
CA PRO A 211 16.81 -3.18 9.85
C PRO A 211 16.08 -3.81 8.66
N VAL A 212 15.40 -3.02 7.83
CA VAL A 212 14.75 -3.52 6.61
C VAL A 212 15.78 -4.09 5.63
N LEU A 213 16.91 -3.41 5.44
CA LEU A 213 18.02 -3.94 4.63
C LEU A 213 18.59 -5.23 5.24
N GLY A 214 18.57 -5.39 6.56
CA GLY A 214 18.91 -6.65 7.22
C GLY A 214 17.95 -7.79 6.84
N PHE A 215 16.64 -7.53 6.82
CA PHE A 215 15.64 -8.50 6.36
C PHE A 215 15.73 -8.79 4.86
N VAL A 216 16.02 -7.78 4.02
CA VAL A 216 16.28 -7.96 2.59
C VAL A 216 17.50 -8.86 2.39
N ALA A 217 18.60 -8.57 3.08
CA ALA A 217 19.82 -9.38 3.01
C ALA A 217 19.57 -10.82 3.49
N LEU A 218 18.76 -11.01 4.53
CA LEU A 218 18.37 -12.33 5.00
C LEU A 218 17.55 -13.09 3.95
N GLY A 219 16.54 -12.46 3.35
CA GLY A 219 15.74 -13.07 2.28
C GLY A 219 16.58 -13.45 1.07
N GLN A 220 17.44 -12.53 0.62
CA GLN A 220 18.37 -12.78 -0.49
C GLN A 220 19.37 -13.91 -0.17
N ALA A 221 19.91 -13.96 1.05
CA ALA A 221 20.79 -15.06 1.46
C ALA A 221 20.06 -16.41 1.45
N LEU A 222 18.81 -16.45 1.90
CA LEU A 222 17.99 -17.65 1.88
C LEU A 222 17.65 -18.11 0.46
N GLU A 223 17.35 -17.19 -0.46
CA GLU A 223 17.15 -17.49 -1.89
C GLU A 223 18.42 -18.03 -2.53
N LEU A 224 19.57 -17.38 -2.29
CA LEU A 224 20.88 -17.79 -2.79
C LEU A 224 21.31 -19.17 -2.26
N SER A 225 20.83 -19.59 -1.09
CA SER A 225 21.14 -20.91 -0.53
C SER A 225 20.72 -22.06 -1.45
N ALA A 226 19.74 -21.84 -2.34
CA ALA A 226 19.10 -22.88 -3.17
C ALA A 226 18.52 -24.07 -2.39
N MET A 227 18.45 -23.96 -1.05
CA MET A 227 17.91 -24.98 -0.13
C MET A 227 16.40 -24.87 0.06
N LEU A 228 15.80 -23.74 -0.32
CA LEU A 228 14.37 -23.51 -0.19
C LEU A 228 13.58 -24.09 -1.37
N GLY A 229 12.39 -24.61 -1.08
CA GLY A 229 11.37 -24.94 -2.08
C GLY A 229 10.35 -23.81 -2.23
N PRO A 230 9.21 -24.06 -2.90
CA PRO A 230 8.19 -23.04 -3.16
C PRO A 230 7.72 -22.29 -1.92
N VAL A 231 7.39 -23.00 -0.82
CA VAL A 231 6.91 -22.38 0.42
C VAL A 231 8.04 -21.55 1.05
N GLY A 232 9.25 -22.11 1.14
CA GLY A 232 10.41 -21.40 1.69
C GLY A 232 10.74 -20.11 0.92
N LEU A 233 10.70 -20.16 -0.42
CA LEU A 233 10.98 -19.01 -1.28
C LEU A 233 9.92 -17.90 -1.12
N ARG A 234 8.65 -18.27 -0.99
CA ARG A 234 7.58 -17.32 -0.68
C ARG A 234 7.83 -16.59 0.64
N ILE A 235 8.20 -17.32 1.70
CA ILE A 235 8.54 -16.74 3.00
C ILE A 235 9.77 -15.84 2.90
N ALA A 236 10.81 -16.28 2.19
CA ALA A 236 12.03 -15.49 1.98
C ALA A 236 11.75 -14.17 1.25
N GLY A 237 10.93 -14.20 0.20
CA GLY A 237 10.50 -13.00 -0.54
C GLY A 237 9.66 -12.04 0.32
N ALA A 238 8.92 -12.54 1.30
CA ALA A 238 8.11 -11.73 2.21
C ALA A 238 8.90 -11.12 3.38
N LEU A 239 10.17 -11.51 3.62
CA LEU A 239 10.97 -10.99 4.74
C LEU A 239 11.14 -9.48 4.69
N ALA A 240 11.38 -8.91 3.50
CA ALA A 240 11.52 -7.46 3.35
C ALA A 240 10.23 -6.72 3.79
N GLU A 241 9.07 -7.21 3.36
CA GLU A 241 7.76 -6.65 3.72
C GLU A 241 7.49 -6.82 5.23
N MET A 242 7.75 -8.00 5.80
CA MET A 242 7.62 -8.24 7.25
C MET A 242 8.51 -7.30 8.07
N GLY A 243 9.78 -7.14 7.67
CA GLY A 243 10.71 -6.22 8.29
C GLY A 243 10.21 -4.78 8.20
N LEU A 244 9.79 -4.33 7.01
CA LEU A 244 9.25 -2.99 6.82
C LEU A 244 8.04 -2.74 7.72
N THR A 245 7.10 -3.67 7.76
CA THR A 245 5.87 -3.55 8.55
C THR A 245 6.17 -3.43 10.05
N LEU A 246 7.07 -4.29 10.56
CA LEU A 246 7.47 -4.30 11.97
C LEU A 246 8.21 -3.03 12.36
N PHE A 247 9.24 -2.64 11.59
CA PHE A 247 10.08 -1.50 11.95
C PHE A 247 9.40 -0.16 11.66
N ALA A 248 8.54 -0.07 10.65
CA ALA A 248 7.69 1.10 10.43
C ALA A 248 6.73 1.31 11.61
N ALA A 249 6.11 0.24 12.12
CA ALA A 249 5.23 0.32 13.30
C ALA A 249 5.99 0.75 14.56
N VAL A 250 7.17 0.17 14.82
CA VAL A 250 8.03 0.57 15.96
C VAL A 250 8.44 2.03 15.84
N TRP A 251 8.87 2.46 14.65
CA TRP A 251 9.27 3.84 14.39
C TRP A 251 8.11 4.82 14.56
N LEU A 252 6.93 4.49 14.01
CA LEU A 252 5.72 5.29 14.20
C LEU A 252 5.35 5.40 15.68
N GLY A 253 5.44 4.30 16.43
CA GLY A 253 5.19 4.28 17.86
C GLY A 253 6.12 5.26 18.60
N VAL A 254 7.42 5.25 18.32
CA VAL A 254 8.38 6.18 18.93
C VAL A 254 8.12 7.64 18.52
N ARG A 255 7.68 7.88 17.29
CA ARG A 255 7.41 9.24 16.79
C ARG A 255 6.11 9.84 17.32
N VAL A 256 5.05 9.03 17.40
CA VAL A 256 3.74 9.46 17.92
C VAL A 256 3.78 9.55 19.45
N PHE A 257 4.49 8.64 20.11
CA PHE A 257 4.62 8.55 21.55
C PHE A 257 6.10 8.68 21.96
N PRO A 258 6.68 9.90 21.99
CA PRO A 258 8.09 10.11 22.28
C PRO A 258 8.45 9.73 23.72
N VAL A 259 9.73 9.43 23.96
CA VAL A 259 10.27 9.10 25.29
C VAL A 259 10.52 10.36 26.11
N ASP A 260 11.09 11.39 25.49
CA ASP A 260 11.47 12.64 26.17
C ASP A 260 10.27 13.58 26.37
N ASP A 261 10.22 14.24 27.52
CA ASP A 261 9.15 15.20 27.87
C ASP A 261 9.25 16.53 27.11
N GLY A 262 10.45 16.90 26.63
CA GLY A 262 10.70 18.14 25.90
C GLY A 262 10.48 18.05 24.38
N ALA A 263 10.09 16.89 23.85
CA ALA A 263 9.82 16.72 22.44
C ALA A 263 8.38 17.15 22.13
N ALA A 264 8.17 18.03 21.14
CA ALA A 264 6.80 18.38 20.72
C ALA A 264 6.04 17.11 20.32
N THR A 265 4.94 16.84 21.03
CA THR A 265 4.13 15.62 20.91
C THR A 265 2.92 15.86 20.01
N LEU A 266 2.46 14.82 19.30
CA LEU A 266 1.17 14.87 18.60
C LEU A 266 0.00 14.84 19.60
N LEU A 267 0.18 14.05 20.65
CA LEU A 267 -0.80 13.77 21.68
C LEU A 267 -0.15 14.14 23.02
N ASP A 268 -0.74 15.09 23.72
CA ASP A 268 -0.38 15.40 25.10
C ASP A 268 -0.87 14.26 26.00
N LEU A 269 0.08 13.47 26.49
CA LEU A 269 -0.14 12.23 27.21
C LEU A 269 0.93 12.03 28.29
N PRO A 270 0.54 11.52 29.48
CA PRO A 270 1.48 11.11 30.52
C PRO A 270 2.50 10.08 29.99
N ALA A 271 3.71 10.06 30.58
CA ALA A 271 4.80 9.17 30.19
C ALA A 271 4.39 7.68 30.14
N ASP A 272 3.58 7.22 31.10
CA ASP A 272 3.08 5.83 31.16
C ASP A 272 2.18 5.48 29.97
N LYS A 273 1.33 6.43 29.54
CA LYS A 273 0.44 6.26 28.39
C LYS A 273 1.23 6.28 27.09
N ARG A 274 2.27 7.11 26.99
CA ARG A 274 3.21 7.09 25.84
C ARG A 274 3.98 5.77 25.76
N ALA A 275 4.47 5.23 26.87
CA ALA A 275 5.11 3.91 26.91
C ALA A 275 4.16 2.80 26.45
N THR A 276 2.91 2.83 26.93
CA THR A 276 1.87 1.89 26.50
C THR A 276 1.57 2.03 25.02
N GLY A 277 1.44 3.26 24.49
CA GLY A 277 1.24 3.53 23.07
C GLY A 277 2.34 2.94 22.20
N ARG A 278 3.62 3.14 22.55
CA ARG A 278 4.77 2.52 21.86
C ARG A 278 4.67 1.00 21.81
N PHE A 279 4.33 0.39 22.94
CA PHE A 279 4.17 -1.06 23.03
C PHE A 279 3.04 -1.56 22.13
N LEU A 280 1.87 -0.91 22.19
CA LEU A 280 0.70 -1.31 21.38
C LEU A 280 0.98 -1.19 19.88
N THR A 281 1.60 -0.09 19.43
CA THR A 281 1.95 0.08 18.01
C THR A 281 2.97 -0.96 17.56
N ALA A 282 4.00 -1.23 18.36
CA ALA A 282 4.97 -2.28 18.07
C ALA A 282 4.34 -3.68 18.03
N ALA A 283 3.46 -3.99 18.99
CA ALA A 283 2.72 -5.25 19.03
C ALA A 283 1.81 -5.41 17.80
N PHE A 284 1.21 -4.32 17.30
CA PHE A 284 0.42 -4.35 16.08
C PHE A 284 1.28 -4.63 14.85
N GLY A 285 2.49 -4.03 14.76
CA GLY A 285 3.46 -4.35 13.70
C GLY A 285 3.87 -5.82 13.69
N VAL A 286 4.11 -6.41 14.86
CA VAL A 286 4.36 -7.86 14.99
C VAL A 286 3.16 -8.68 14.53
N LEU A 287 1.95 -8.28 14.94
CA LEU A 287 0.72 -8.96 14.52
C LEU A 287 0.53 -8.95 13.00
N LEU A 288 0.79 -7.82 12.34
CA LEU A 288 0.74 -7.71 10.88
C LEU A 288 1.78 -8.60 10.21
N ALA A 289 3.01 -8.64 10.74
CA ALA A 289 4.06 -9.54 10.24
C ALA A 289 3.68 -11.01 10.39
N VAL A 290 3.06 -11.40 11.52
CA VAL A 290 2.54 -12.76 11.74
C VAL A 290 1.39 -13.09 10.78
N ALA A 291 0.47 -12.15 10.55
CA ALA A 291 -0.62 -12.32 9.60
C ALA A 291 -0.10 -12.52 8.17
N LEU A 292 0.90 -11.74 7.77
CA LEU A 292 1.59 -11.85 6.48
C LEU A 292 2.32 -13.19 6.37
N LEU A 293 3.10 -13.58 7.38
CA LEU A 293 3.80 -14.87 7.42
C LEU A 293 2.83 -16.04 7.23
N ARG A 294 1.71 -16.04 7.96
CA ARG A 294 0.68 -17.07 7.82
C ARG A 294 0.13 -17.13 6.40
N ARG A 295 -0.26 -15.98 5.84
CA ARG A 295 -0.81 -15.88 4.48
C ARG A 295 0.17 -16.43 3.43
N VAL A 296 1.45 -16.06 3.55
CA VAL A 296 2.50 -16.45 2.60
C VAL A 296 2.90 -17.92 2.75
N ALA A 297 3.04 -18.41 3.99
CA ALA A 297 3.40 -19.80 4.26
C ALA A 297 2.30 -20.79 3.86
N MET A 298 1.03 -20.37 3.90
CA MET A 298 -0.12 -21.19 3.50
C MET A 298 -0.55 -20.98 2.05
N ALA A 299 0.11 -20.10 1.28
CA ALA A 299 -0.32 -19.77 -0.08
C ALA A 299 -0.20 -20.94 -1.07
N GLU A 300 0.78 -21.82 -0.86
CA GLU A 300 1.09 -22.95 -1.77
C GLU A 300 0.52 -24.28 -1.25
N ILE A 301 -0.27 -24.25 -0.17
CA ILE A 301 -0.80 -25.45 0.49
C ILE A 301 -2.33 -25.37 0.46
N GLU A 302 -2.97 -26.46 0.06
CA GLU A 302 -4.43 -26.57 0.19
C GLU A 302 -4.80 -26.64 1.68
N VAL A 303 -5.25 -25.50 2.21
CA VAL A 303 -5.71 -25.37 3.59
C VAL A 303 -7.23 -25.27 3.58
N SER A 304 -7.91 -26.06 4.43
CA SER A 304 -9.37 -26.02 4.49
C SER A 304 -9.89 -24.66 4.96
N ASP A 305 -11.14 -24.37 4.61
CA ASP A 305 -11.80 -23.14 5.07
C ASP A 305 -11.90 -23.09 6.61
N ALA A 306 -12.11 -24.24 7.26
CA ALA A 306 -12.13 -24.36 8.71
C ALA A 306 -10.78 -24.02 9.35
N ALA A 307 -9.68 -24.57 8.81
CA ALA A 307 -8.33 -24.25 9.25
C ALA A 307 -8.03 -22.76 9.12
N THR A 308 -8.37 -22.17 7.98
CA THR A 308 -8.18 -20.73 7.71
C THR A 308 -8.95 -19.87 8.72
N SER A 309 -10.20 -20.22 9.01
CA SER A 309 -11.06 -19.54 9.97
C SER A 309 -10.48 -19.58 11.39
N VAL A 310 -10.15 -20.78 11.88
CA VAL A 310 -9.60 -20.99 13.23
C VAL A 310 -8.26 -20.29 13.41
N LEU A 311 -7.37 -20.33 12.40
CA LEU A 311 -6.05 -19.68 12.48
C LEU A 311 -6.12 -18.16 12.33
N SER A 312 -7.14 -17.63 11.65
CA SER A 312 -7.37 -16.18 11.56
C SER A 312 -7.89 -15.60 12.88
N LEU A 313 -8.74 -16.35 13.60
CA LEU A 313 -9.40 -15.87 14.81
C LEU A 313 -8.46 -15.26 15.86
N PRO A 314 -7.37 -15.92 16.32
CA PRO A 314 -6.51 -15.34 17.34
C PRO A 314 -5.82 -14.05 16.86
N ILE A 315 -5.46 -13.96 15.58
CA ILE A 315 -4.87 -12.77 14.98
C ILE A 315 -5.87 -11.61 15.01
N ILE A 316 -7.11 -11.88 14.61
CA ILE A 316 -8.23 -10.91 14.66
C ILE A 316 -8.48 -10.46 16.10
N LEU A 317 -8.58 -11.39 17.06
CA LEU A 317 -8.85 -11.06 18.46
C LEU A 317 -7.75 -10.19 19.08
N ILE A 318 -6.48 -10.53 18.83
CA ILE A 318 -5.35 -9.73 19.30
C ILE A 318 -5.36 -8.35 18.61
N GLY A 319 -5.57 -8.29 17.29
CA GLY A 319 -5.63 -7.03 16.55
C GLY A 319 -6.74 -6.11 17.05
N ALA A 320 -7.92 -6.66 17.28
CA ALA A 320 -9.05 -5.96 17.84
C ALA A 320 -8.77 -5.42 19.25
N LEU A 321 -8.18 -6.25 20.13
CA LEU A 321 -7.77 -5.81 21.47
C LEU A 321 -6.76 -4.65 21.40
N LEU A 322 -5.75 -4.75 20.53
CA LEU A 322 -4.76 -3.70 20.33
C LEU A 322 -5.40 -2.41 19.82
N LEU A 323 -6.33 -2.48 18.86
CA LEU A 323 -7.09 -1.33 18.35
C LEU A 323 -7.92 -0.67 19.46
N VAL A 324 -8.68 -1.44 20.23
CA VAL A 324 -9.49 -0.89 21.33
C VAL A 324 -8.61 -0.18 22.35
N ARG A 325 -7.49 -0.81 22.74
CA ARG A 325 -6.54 -0.21 23.69
C ARG A 325 -5.91 1.06 23.14
N LEU A 326 -5.54 1.08 21.86
CA LEU A 326 -4.98 2.26 21.20
C LEU A 326 -6.02 3.39 21.12
N GLY A 327 -7.25 3.09 20.72
CA GLY A 327 -8.34 4.07 20.69
C GLY A 327 -8.68 4.61 22.09
N GLN A 328 -8.60 3.80 23.13
CA GLN A 328 -8.77 4.27 24.52
C GLN A 328 -7.69 5.27 24.93
N ILE A 329 -6.43 5.07 24.52
CA ILE A 329 -5.34 6.02 24.76
C ILE A 329 -5.58 7.31 23.97
N MET A 330 -5.97 7.22 22.71
CA MET A 330 -6.27 8.39 21.87
C MET A 330 -7.42 9.23 22.43
N ARG A 331 -8.43 8.61 23.05
CA ARG A 331 -9.53 9.34 23.71
C ARG A 331 -9.10 10.13 24.95
N GLN A 332 -7.97 9.77 25.56
CA GLN A 332 -7.42 10.43 26.75
C GLN A 332 -6.40 11.51 26.37
N ALA A 333 -6.01 11.59 25.11
CA ALA A 333 -5.06 12.57 24.61
C ALA A 333 -5.75 13.91 24.35
N HIS A 334 -5.04 14.99 24.66
CA HIS A 334 -5.34 16.33 24.16
C HIS A 334 -4.33 16.70 23.07
N VAL A 335 -4.74 17.43 22.06
CA VAL A 335 -3.87 17.93 21.01
C VAL A 335 -3.33 19.29 21.44
N ALA A 336 -2.01 19.41 21.59
CA ALA A 336 -1.37 20.67 21.89
C ALA A 336 -1.40 21.58 20.65
N ASP A 337 -2.10 22.72 20.73
CA ASP A 337 -2.11 23.78 19.72
C ASP A 337 -2.15 25.14 20.43
N GLU A 338 -1.47 26.14 19.87
CA GLU A 338 -1.42 27.51 20.43
C GLU A 338 -2.74 28.26 20.19
N ASP A 339 -3.54 27.82 19.21
CA ASP A 339 -4.84 28.36 18.88
C ASP A 339 -5.94 27.45 19.45
N GLU A 340 -6.68 27.95 20.44
CA GLU A 340 -7.75 27.21 21.13
C GLU A 340 -8.82 26.67 20.17
N GLY A 341 -9.15 27.42 19.10
CA GLY A 341 -10.13 27.01 18.11
C GLY A 341 -9.64 25.83 17.26
N ARG A 342 -8.36 25.86 16.85
CA ARG A 342 -7.71 24.76 16.11
C ARG A 342 -7.47 23.54 17.00
N ALA A 343 -7.09 23.73 18.26
CA ALA A 343 -6.96 22.66 19.26
C ALA A 343 -8.28 21.89 19.38
N HIS A 344 -9.40 22.61 19.59
CA HIS A 344 -10.72 22.00 19.72
C HIS A 344 -11.16 21.21 18.48
N TYR A 345 -10.85 21.69 17.27
CA TYR A 345 -11.16 20.95 16.04
C TYR A 345 -10.34 19.66 15.94
N ARG A 346 -9.02 19.72 16.20
CA ARG A 346 -8.13 18.56 16.17
C ARG A 346 -8.50 17.52 17.23
N ASP A 347 -8.83 17.96 18.44
CA ASP A 347 -9.33 17.09 19.52
C ASP A 347 -10.61 16.35 19.12
N ARG A 348 -11.56 17.04 18.48
CA ARG A 348 -12.79 16.41 17.98
C ARG A 348 -12.48 15.35 16.92
N LEU A 349 -11.57 15.64 15.99
CA LEU A 349 -11.16 14.67 14.96
C LEU A 349 -10.47 13.44 15.58
N VAL A 350 -9.53 13.65 16.50
CA VAL A 350 -8.86 12.55 17.22
C VAL A 350 -9.88 11.71 18.01
N SER A 351 -10.83 12.37 18.68
CA SER A 351 -11.92 11.69 19.40
C SER A 351 -12.82 10.88 18.47
N LEU A 352 -13.16 11.41 17.30
CA LEU A 352 -13.97 10.71 16.29
C LEU A 352 -13.24 9.48 15.76
N LEU A 353 -11.97 9.63 15.37
CA LEU A 353 -11.12 8.52 14.92
C LEU A 353 -11.01 7.45 16.01
N ALA A 354 -10.76 7.86 17.26
CA ALA A 354 -10.64 6.95 18.37
C ALA A 354 -11.93 6.15 18.63
N ARG A 355 -13.10 6.78 18.49
CA ARG A 355 -14.40 6.09 18.57
C ARG A 355 -14.59 5.09 17.43
N GLY A 356 -14.25 5.47 16.20
CA GLY A 356 -14.33 4.58 15.04
C GLY A 356 -13.43 3.34 15.20
N VAL A 357 -12.20 3.53 15.67
CA VAL A 357 -11.25 2.44 15.93
C VAL A 357 -11.73 1.51 17.04
N ILE A 358 -12.28 2.06 18.13
CA ILE A 358 -12.88 1.26 19.21
C ILE A 358 -14.07 0.46 18.66
N LEU A 359 -14.94 1.09 17.87
CA LEU A 359 -16.09 0.43 17.26
C LEU A 359 -15.63 -0.75 16.39
N PHE A 360 -14.67 -0.56 15.50
CA PHE A 360 -14.13 -1.63 14.65
C PHE A 360 -13.44 -2.73 15.47
N GLY A 361 -12.72 -2.36 16.53
CA GLY A 361 -12.14 -3.31 17.47
C GLY A 361 -13.16 -4.09 18.32
N ILE A 362 -14.43 -3.68 18.35
CA ILE A 362 -15.51 -4.43 19.01
C ILE A 362 -16.29 -5.25 17.97
N VAL A 363 -16.67 -4.64 16.85
CA VAL A 363 -17.46 -5.27 15.78
C VAL A 363 -16.67 -6.37 15.08
N GLY A 364 -15.37 -6.17 14.84
CA GLY A 364 -14.50 -7.15 14.17
C GLY A 364 -14.51 -8.54 14.84
N PRO A 365 -14.19 -8.64 16.14
CA PRO A 365 -14.29 -9.90 16.88
C PRO A 365 -15.66 -10.55 16.84
N VAL A 366 -16.74 -9.76 16.95
CA VAL A 366 -18.11 -10.28 16.91
C VAL A 366 -18.37 -10.94 15.55
N LEU A 367 -18.00 -10.29 14.45
CA LEU A 367 -18.13 -10.86 13.10
C LEU A 367 -17.28 -12.13 12.94
N ALA A 368 -16.05 -12.15 13.45
CA ALA A 368 -15.19 -13.32 13.37
C ALA A 368 -15.75 -14.51 14.13
N CYS A 369 -16.29 -14.29 15.34
CA CYS A 369 -16.95 -15.34 16.14
C CYS A 369 -18.21 -15.89 15.46
N LEU A 370 -18.89 -15.08 14.65
CA LEU A 370 -20.03 -15.51 13.83
C LEU A 370 -19.62 -16.24 12.54
N GLY A 371 -18.33 -16.26 12.18
CA GLY A 371 -17.82 -16.89 10.96
C GLY A 371 -17.58 -15.93 9.79
N TYR A 372 -17.82 -14.63 9.95
CA TYR A 372 -17.50 -13.60 8.94
C TYR A 372 -16.02 -13.15 9.05
N ILE A 373 -15.10 -14.09 8.84
CA ILE A 373 -13.66 -13.89 9.01
C ILE A 373 -13.11 -12.82 8.06
N SER A 374 -13.55 -12.82 6.81
CA SER A 374 -13.15 -11.83 5.81
C SER A 374 -13.58 -10.42 6.21
N ALA A 375 -14.85 -10.24 6.59
CA ALA A 375 -15.36 -8.93 7.05
C ALA A 375 -14.67 -8.44 8.33
N ALA A 376 -14.43 -9.35 9.28
CA ALA A 376 -13.69 -9.00 10.50
C ALA A 376 -12.26 -8.52 10.19
N SER A 377 -11.55 -9.20 9.30
CA SER A 377 -10.21 -8.82 8.86
C SER A 377 -10.21 -7.48 8.11
N ALA A 378 -11.22 -7.26 7.26
CA ALA A 378 -11.43 -6.02 6.49
C ALA A 378 -11.82 -4.81 7.37
N LEU A 379 -12.22 -5.02 8.63
CA LEU A 379 -12.39 -3.92 9.58
C LEU A 379 -11.11 -3.63 10.36
N ILE A 380 -10.41 -4.66 10.83
CA ILE A 380 -9.32 -4.50 11.79
C ILE A 380 -8.04 -4.00 11.10
N PHE A 381 -7.59 -4.66 10.02
CA PHE A 381 -6.31 -4.30 9.41
C PHE A 381 -6.36 -2.95 8.69
N PRO A 382 -7.40 -2.66 7.87
CA PRO A 382 -7.55 -1.34 7.26
C PRO A 382 -7.66 -0.18 8.25
N ALA A 383 -8.35 -0.38 9.38
CA ALA A 383 -8.42 0.64 10.44
C ALA A 383 -7.03 0.96 11.02
N ALA A 384 -6.20 -0.05 11.26
CA ALA A 384 -4.84 0.15 11.76
C ALA A 384 -3.94 0.84 10.72
N LEU A 385 -4.04 0.45 9.45
CA LEU A 385 -3.30 1.09 8.36
C LEU A 385 -3.74 2.54 8.15
N THR A 386 -5.03 2.84 8.33
CA THR A 386 -5.56 4.21 8.29
C THR A 386 -4.97 5.06 9.42
N LEU A 387 -4.86 4.52 10.63
CA LEU A 387 -4.17 5.21 11.74
C LEU A 387 -2.69 5.43 11.47
N ALA A 388 -2.01 4.43 10.92
CA ALA A 388 -0.61 4.56 10.52
C ALA A 388 -0.43 5.63 9.44
N LEU A 389 -1.31 5.68 8.44
CA LEU A 389 -1.31 6.69 7.40
C LEU A 389 -1.56 8.09 7.97
N ALA A 390 -2.52 8.24 8.89
CA ALA A 390 -2.79 9.51 9.57
C ALA A 390 -1.56 9.98 10.37
N ALA A 391 -0.87 9.06 11.06
CA ALA A 391 0.37 9.36 11.77
C ALA A 391 1.50 9.78 10.80
N VAL A 392 1.67 9.09 9.68
CA VAL A 392 2.64 9.47 8.63
C VAL A 392 2.32 10.85 8.06
N LEU A 393 1.05 11.11 7.75
CA LEU A 393 0.59 12.40 7.23
C LEU A 393 0.94 13.53 8.20
N TYR A 394 0.66 13.35 9.50
CA TYR A 394 1.05 14.33 10.52
C TYR A 394 2.56 14.58 10.55
N LEU A 395 3.36 13.51 10.50
CA LEU A 395 4.82 13.62 10.50
C LEU A 395 5.34 14.34 9.25
N MET A 396 4.73 14.10 8.09
CA MET A 396 5.06 14.81 6.84
C MET A 396 4.67 16.29 6.90
N GLN A 397 3.49 16.62 7.41
CA GLN A 397 3.06 18.02 7.57
C GLN A 397 3.99 18.79 8.51
N ARG A 398 4.38 18.17 9.63
CA ARG A 398 5.37 18.74 10.56
C ARG A 398 6.73 18.93 9.89
N LEU A 399 7.20 17.94 9.13
CA LEU A 399 8.45 18.03 8.39
C LEU A 399 8.45 19.19 7.39
N VAL A 400 7.34 19.41 6.69
CA VAL A 400 7.17 20.56 5.78
C VAL A 400 7.29 21.89 6.53
N GLY A 401 6.63 22.02 7.69
CA GLY A 401 6.76 23.21 8.54
C GLY A 401 8.20 23.47 8.98
N ASP A 402 8.87 22.43 9.51
CA ASP A 402 10.27 22.52 9.94
C ASP A 402 11.23 22.90 8.80
N ILE A 403 11.03 22.36 7.59
CA ILE A 403 11.83 22.71 6.40
C ILE A 403 11.55 24.14 5.96
N TYR A 404 10.29 24.57 5.97
CA TYR A 404 9.90 25.91 5.56
C TYR A 404 10.47 26.98 6.49
N ALA A 405 10.32 26.81 7.82
CA ALA A 405 10.88 27.70 8.83
C ALA A 405 12.42 27.82 8.69
N LEU A 406 13.08 26.71 8.37
CA LEU A 406 14.52 26.72 8.12
C LEU A 406 14.91 27.54 6.89
N LEU A 407 14.20 27.36 5.77
CA LEU A 407 14.47 28.06 4.51
C LEU A 407 14.18 29.56 4.63
N MET A 408 13.06 29.92 5.27
CA MET A 408 12.59 31.30 5.34
C MET A 408 13.24 32.11 6.48
N ARG A 409 14.00 31.47 7.37
CA ARG A 409 14.69 32.08 8.53
C ARG A 409 13.73 32.85 9.48
N THR A 410 12.44 32.54 9.44
CA THR A 410 11.42 33.08 10.34
C THR A 410 11.17 32.10 11.49
N GLU A 411 11.03 32.63 12.71
CA GLU A 411 10.69 31.84 13.89
C GLU A 411 9.17 31.64 14.05
N THR A 412 8.37 32.40 13.30
CA THR A 412 6.91 32.42 13.40
C THR A 412 6.26 31.56 12.32
N ASP A 413 5.68 30.45 12.77
CA ASP A 413 5.24 29.30 11.96
C ASP A 413 3.83 29.45 11.34
N GLN A 414 3.09 30.52 11.66
CA GLN A 414 1.62 30.49 11.53
C GLN A 414 0.98 31.35 10.43
N GLU A 415 1.72 32.27 9.79
CA GLU A 415 1.12 33.20 8.79
C GLU A 415 1.53 32.91 7.33
N ALA A 416 2.33 31.86 7.10
CA ALA A 416 2.74 31.50 5.74
C ALA A 416 1.69 30.62 5.05
N LEU A 417 1.18 31.09 3.91
CA LEU A 417 0.21 30.35 3.09
C LEU A 417 0.80 29.05 2.51
N ALA A 418 2.12 29.03 2.25
CA ALA A 418 2.77 27.93 1.54
C ALA A 418 2.78 26.58 2.31
N PRO A 419 3.18 26.51 3.61
CA PRO A 419 3.08 25.26 4.39
C PRO A 419 1.65 24.72 4.50
N VAL A 420 0.65 25.61 4.61
CA VAL A 420 -0.76 25.23 4.68
C VAL A 420 -1.23 24.62 3.36
N LEU A 421 -0.89 25.24 2.23
CA LEU A 421 -1.21 24.70 0.89
C LEU A 421 -0.52 23.36 0.62
N ILE A 422 0.74 23.19 1.04
CA ILE A 422 1.45 21.91 0.91
C ILE A 422 0.79 20.86 1.80
N SER A 423 0.42 21.21 3.04
CA SER A 423 -0.26 20.30 3.97
C SER A 423 -1.64 19.89 3.45
N PHE A 424 -2.36 20.80 2.81
CA PHE A 424 -3.62 20.53 2.13
C PHE A 424 -3.43 19.60 0.93
N GLY A 425 -2.42 19.86 0.09
CA GLY A 425 -2.05 18.98 -1.02
C GLY A 425 -1.66 17.57 -0.55
N LEU A 426 -0.91 17.47 0.55
CA LEU A 426 -0.58 16.19 1.19
C LEU A 426 -1.83 15.46 1.69
N ALA A 427 -2.77 16.16 2.33
CA ALA A 427 -4.03 15.57 2.77
C ALA A 427 -4.84 15.02 1.58
N LEU A 428 -4.96 15.79 0.49
CA LEU A 428 -5.60 15.29 -0.75
C LEU A 428 -4.88 14.08 -1.33
N ALA A 429 -3.55 14.06 -1.31
CA ALA A 429 -2.74 12.94 -1.79
C ALA A 429 -2.92 11.66 -0.96
N THR A 430 -3.42 11.76 0.28
CA THR A 430 -3.76 10.57 1.08
C THR A 430 -5.09 9.92 0.70
N LEU A 431 -6.01 10.64 0.05
CA LEU A 431 -7.34 10.09 -0.29
C LEU A 431 -7.26 8.83 -1.17
N PRO A 432 -6.45 8.78 -2.26
CA PRO A 432 -6.28 7.55 -3.03
C PRO A 432 -5.67 6.42 -2.21
N VAL A 433 -4.76 6.73 -1.27
CA VAL A 433 -4.13 5.73 -0.41
C VAL A 433 -5.13 5.15 0.59
N VAL A 434 -6.00 5.97 1.17
CA VAL A 434 -7.11 5.51 2.02
C VAL A 434 -8.05 4.59 1.23
N ALA A 435 -8.35 4.93 -0.02
CA ALA A 435 -9.16 4.11 -0.91
C ALA A 435 -8.47 2.81 -1.40
N LEU A 436 -7.15 2.67 -1.21
CA LEU A 436 -6.44 1.41 -1.45
C LEU A 436 -6.36 0.56 -0.17
N ILE A 437 -6.48 1.18 1.00
CA ILE A 437 -6.48 0.50 2.29
C ILE A 437 -7.82 -0.21 2.54
N TRP A 438 -8.93 0.36 2.05
CA TRP A 438 -10.31 -0.14 2.17
C TRP A 438 -10.83 -0.58 0.81
#